data_AF-A0A139YBP8-F1
#
_entry.id   AF-A0A139YBP8-F1
#
_cell.length_a   1.000
_cell.length_b   1.000
_cell.length_c   1.000
_cell.angle_alpha   90.00
_cell.angle_beta   90.00
_cell.angle_gamma   90.00
#
_symmetry.space_group_name_H-M   'P 1'
#
loop_
_entity.id
_entity.type
_entity.pdbx_description
1 polymer ?
#
loop_
_entity_poly.entity_id
_entity_poly.type
_entity_poly.pdbx_seq_one_letter_code
_entity_poly.pdbx_strand_id
1 'polypeptide(L)'
;MRLARIRRYLPPPSQTLLTCLFAFIIYTPVLVWLGYYLNITSYFQFHRILPKKGETRPPPPPVACLSRVHISKANDTCDSLALKYSVPSAEIFINNPDILDCDDMVEDVAICLPFKCNTYQVKENDTCTSVSKTLGITRKDFISLNPWSDGGAYSDFPLGNIVCTTPSDGHYNRTINRSDPADSNYADEVVPQPENADPAANPQCGRWYTVEEGDNCLSVLDQHDMSLSLFTAANPSISPINCTTSLIPGKAYCVSPTKTALPESYAPPTYSRQGCYFSGDEDFYRPTLALAGPRLSHIKPLSISSCQAYCLSLSLPVFGLQNRDTCICDDRLRMDSRPDEIWGCSSRCGLGRGDSSCGPEQHPIEVFSSQEPLAVEYVNIGCFESKKEYVILGKNYIEWRYGTLEECASFCREADYFALQTKHYSPVEQDSFCICGNQLNPSIKKLKGEKESADEKGDICRGKGGTNIYTTNSKYIESP
;
A
#
# COMPACT_ATOMS: atom_id res chain seq x y z
N MET A 1 26.65 23.70 49.90
CA MET A 1 26.77 23.91 51.37
C MET A 1 26.14 25.21 51.91
N ARG A 2 26.03 26.33 51.17
CA ARG A 2 25.42 27.58 51.70
C ARG A 2 23.89 27.54 51.87
N LEU A 3 23.16 26.77 51.06
CA LEU A 3 21.68 26.72 51.07
C LEU A 3 21.06 25.84 52.18
N ALA A 4 21.79 24.83 52.68
CA ALA A 4 21.32 23.98 53.77
C ALA A 4 21.16 24.75 55.11
N ARG A 5 21.88 25.87 55.27
CA ARG A 5 21.71 26.78 56.42
C ARG A 5 20.43 27.62 56.32
N ILE A 6 19.99 27.99 55.12
CA ILE A 6 18.81 28.84 54.91
C ILE A 6 17.52 28.07 55.22
N ARG A 7 17.49 26.77 54.90
CA ARG A 7 16.32 25.89 55.16
C ARG A 7 15.93 25.82 56.64
N ARG A 8 16.88 25.97 57.58
CA ARG A 8 16.62 25.88 59.03
C ARG A 8 15.91 27.10 59.63
N TYR A 9 15.86 28.22 58.91
CA TYR A 9 15.25 29.46 59.38
C TYR A 9 13.88 29.76 58.73
N LEU A 10 13.38 28.85 57.88
CA LEU A 10 12.10 29.00 57.20
C LEU A 10 10.99 28.23 57.93
N PRO A 11 9.74 28.75 57.97
CA PRO A 11 8.61 28.02 58.53
C PRO A 11 8.29 26.76 57.69
N PRO A 12 7.67 25.72 58.30
CA PRO A 12 7.49 24.39 57.69
C PRO A 12 6.92 24.36 56.25
N PRO A 13 5.86 25.13 55.90
CA PRO A 13 5.32 25.09 54.53
C PRO A 13 6.32 25.64 53.50
N SER A 14 7.13 26.62 53.88
CA SER A 14 8.16 27.20 53.02
C SER A 14 9.35 26.25 52.84
N GLN A 15 9.63 25.38 53.81
CA GLN A 15 10.67 24.34 53.65
C GLN A 15 10.25 23.27 52.65
N THR A 16 8.97 22.87 52.66
CA THR A 16 8.40 21.89 51.72
C THR A 16 8.39 22.45 50.29
N LEU A 17 7.97 23.71 50.13
CA LEU A 17 7.99 24.41 48.83
C LEU A 17 9.42 24.50 48.29
N LEU A 18 10.39 24.85 49.13
CA LEU A 18 11.79 24.95 48.74
C LEU A 18 12.33 23.57 48.29
N THR A 19 11.97 22.47 48.98
CA THR A 19 12.35 21.13 48.52
C THR A 19 11.71 20.70 47.22
N CYS A 20 10.44 21.01 46.99
CA CYS A 20 9.76 20.70 45.74
C CYS A 20 10.38 21.50 44.58
N LEU A 21 10.70 22.78 44.80
CA LEU A 21 11.43 23.61 43.84
C LEU A 21 12.80 23.03 43.51
N PHE A 22 13.56 22.56 44.51
CA PHE A 22 14.87 21.94 44.27
C PHE A 22 14.75 20.61 43.53
N ALA A 23 13.78 19.77 43.88
CA ALA A 23 13.52 18.54 43.13
C ALA A 23 13.13 18.86 41.68
N PHE A 24 12.27 19.84 41.46
CA PHE A 24 11.87 20.26 40.12
C PHE A 24 13.08 20.76 39.32
N ILE A 25 13.90 21.65 39.87
CA ILE A 25 15.09 22.21 39.19
C ILE A 25 16.14 21.13 38.87
N ILE A 26 16.28 20.09 39.70
CA ILE A 26 17.27 19.03 39.47
C ILE A 26 16.73 17.96 38.51
N TYR A 27 15.50 17.50 38.70
CA TYR A 27 14.96 16.37 37.95
C TYR A 27 14.37 16.76 36.58
N THR A 28 13.85 17.99 36.41
CA THR A 28 13.31 18.42 35.10
C THR A 28 14.36 18.47 33.98
N PRO A 29 15.55 19.08 34.15
CA PRO A 29 16.54 19.05 33.08
C PRO A 29 17.08 17.63 32.81
N VAL A 30 17.13 16.75 33.82
CA VAL A 30 17.57 15.35 33.64
C VAL A 30 16.53 14.54 32.86
N LEU A 31 15.23 14.73 33.14
CA LEU A 31 14.15 14.07 32.41
C LEU A 31 13.99 14.61 30.99
N VAL A 32 14.19 15.92 30.79
CA VAL A 32 14.21 16.54 29.45
C VAL A 32 15.42 16.04 28.66
N TRP A 33 16.59 15.91 29.30
CA TRP A 33 17.79 15.37 28.65
C TRP A 33 17.67 13.88 28.35
N LEU A 34 17.08 13.06 29.23
CA LEU A 34 16.75 11.66 28.96
C LEU A 34 15.71 11.50 27.85
N GLY A 35 14.67 12.34 27.83
CA GLY A 35 13.69 12.38 26.75
C GLY A 35 14.33 12.77 25.42
N TYR A 36 15.21 13.78 25.41
CA TYR A 36 15.96 14.19 24.24
C TYR A 36 16.96 13.12 23.78
N TYR A 37 17.66 12.46 24.71
CA TYR A 37 18.62 11.40 24.41
C TYR A 37 17.93 10.15 23.86
N LEU A 38 16.80 9.72 24.44
CA LEU A 38 16.00 8.59 23.92
C LEU A 38 15.38 8.90 22.55
N ASN A 39 14.88 10.12 22.36
CA ASN A 39 14.35 10.59 21.07
C ASN A 39 15.46 10.69 20.02
N ILE A 40 16.68 11.12 20.41
CA ILE A 40 17.87 11.15 19.55
C ILE A 40 18.38 9.75 19.22
N THR A 41 18.45 8.82 20.17
CA THR A 41 18.90 7.45 19.88
C THR A 41 17.88 6.69 19.05
N SER A 42 16.57 6.92 19.27
CA SER A 42 15.51 6.41 18.39
C SER A 42 15.60 7.02 16.99
N TYR A 43 15.79 8.35 16.90
CA TYR A 43 16.03 9.08 15.65
C TYR A 43 17.27 8.56 14.90
N PHE A 44 18.41 8.32 15.56
CA PHE A 44 19.63 7.83 14.91
C PHE A 44 19.63 6.32 14.63
N GLN A 45 18.85 5.51 15.36
CA GLN A 45 18.63 4.10 15.04
C GLN A 45 17.68 3.94 13.84
N PHE A 46 16.77 4.89 13.63
CA PHE A 46 15.89 4.98 12.45
C PHE A 46 16.57 5.64 11.23
N HIS A 47 17.41 6.67 11.40
CA HIS A 47 18.05 7.41 10.30
C HIS A 47 19.30 6.75 9.70
N ARG A 48 19.64 5.50 10.05
CA ARG A 48 20.61 4.69 9.30
C ARG A 48 20.03 4.11 8.00
N ILE A 49 18.73 4.29 7.74
CA ILE A 49 18.03 3.76 6.57
C ILE A 49 17.23 4.90 5.90
N LEU A 50 17.93 5.87 5.31
CA LEU A 50 17.37 6.65 4.20
C LEU A 50 18.44 6.83 3.12
N PRO A 51 18.15 6.44 1.86
CA PRO A 51 19.10 6.57 0.77
C PRO A 51 19.38 8.05 0.47
N LYS A 52 20.63 8.37 0.14
CA LYS A 52 20.96 9.65 -0.46
C LYS A 52 20.26 9.75 -1.82
N LYS A 53 19.65 10.91 -2.06
CA LYS A 53 19.03 11.33 -3.31
C LYS A 53 19.98 11.06 -4.49
N GLY A 54 19.67 10.08 -5.36
CA GLY A 54 20.31 10.04 -6.68
C GLY A 54 20.46 8.73 -7.46
N GLU A 55 20.19 7.52 -6.96
CA GLU A 55 20.44 6.28 -7.74
C GLU A 55 19.40 5.17 -7.49
N THR A 56 18.74 4.72 -8.56
CA THR A 56 17.63 3.77 -8.62
C THR A 56 18.12 2.33 -8.83
N ARG A 57 17.59 1.38 -8.05
CA ARG A 57 17.75 -0.07 -8.27
C ARG A 57 16.42 -0.68 -8.72
N PRO A 58 16.41 -1.70 -9.61
CA PRO A 58 15.19 -2.41 -9.98
C PRO A 58 14.52 -3.07 -8.76
N PRO A 59 13.18 -3.02 -8.62
CA PRO A 59 12.48 -3.77 -7.59
C PRO A 59 12.57 -5.28 -7.87
N PRO A 60 12.45 -6.12 -6.83
CA PRO A 60 12.45 -7.58 -6.99
C PRO A 60 11.27 -8.05 -7.86
N PRO A 61 11.43 -9.18 -8.58
CA PRO A 61 10.36 -9.76 -9.39
C PRO A 61 9.12 -10.11 -8.56
N PRO A 62 7.90 -10.04 -9.13
CA PRO A 62 6.66 -10.30 -8.40
C PRO A 62 6.69 -11.71 -7.83
N VAL A 63 6.42 -11.81 -6.53
CA VAL A 63 6.17 -13.08 -5.86
C VAL A 63 4.90 -13.66 -6.49
N ALA A 64 5.01 -14.77 -7.23
CA ALA A 64 3.93 -15.50 -7.91
C ALA A 64 3.55 -15.10 -9.35
N CYS A 65 4.51 -14.76 -10.21
CA CYS A 65 4.25 -14.81 -11.66
C CYS A 65 4.35 -16.26 -12.19
N LEU A 66 3.24 -16.85 -12.65
CA LEU A 66 3.19 -18.22 -13.22
C LEU A 66 3.70 -18.29 -14.67
N SER A 67 4.14 -17.17 -15.21
CA SER A 67 4.45 -16.93 -16.62
C SER A 67 5.71 -16.07 -16.74
N ARG A 68 6.01 -15.56 -17.94
CA ARG A 68 7.22 -14.77 -18.19
C ARG A 68 7.16 -13.43 -17.45
N VAL A 69 8.28 -13.00 -16.91
CA VAL A 69 8.47 -11.64 -16.39
C VAL A 69 9.23 -10.78 -17.40
N HIS A 70 8.83 -9.51 -17.53
CA HIS A 70 9.52 -8.48 -18.30
C HIS A 70 9.95 -7.35 -17.38
N ILE A 71 11.18 -6.86 -17.51
CA ILE A 71 11.63 -5.68 -16.77
C ILE A 71 11.37 -4.46 -17.65
N SER A 72 10.49 -3.56 -17.19
CA SER A 72 10.07 -2.37 -17.94
C SER A 72 11.25 -1.44 -18.21
N LYS A 73 11.20 -0.76 -19.36
CA LYS A 73 12.19 0.19 -19.85
C LYS A 73 11.51 1.49 -20.27
N ALA A 74 12.31 2.51 -20.53
CA ALA A 74 11.81 3.77 -21.08
C ALA A 74 10.94 3.54 -22.32
N ASN A 75 9.75 4.15 -22.34
CA ASN A 75 8.72 4.02 -23.39
C ASN A 75 8.05 2.64 -23.51
N ASP A 76 8.26 1.72 -22.57
CA ASP A 76 7.39 0.55 -22.50
C ASP A 76 5.97 1.00 -22.13
N THR A 77 4.99 0.39 -22.80
CA THR A 77 3.57 0.62 -22.61
C THR A 77 2.86 -0.72 -22.58
N CYS A 78 1.64 -0.77 -22.05
CA CYS A 78 0.88 -2.02 -22.04
C CYS A 78 0.69 -2.52 -23.47
N ASP A 79 0.45 -1.63 -24.43
CA ASP A 79 0.29 -1.97 -25.85
C ASP A 79 1.60 -2.43 -26.52
N SER A 80 2.73 -1.75 -26.27
CA SER A 80 4.01 -2.16 -26.87
C SER A 80 4.48 -3.51 -26.34
N LEU A 81 4.28 -3.77 -25.05
CA LEU A 81 4.57 -5.07 -24.43
C LEU A 81 3.59 -6.14 -24.91
N ALA A 82 2.30 -5.81 -25.01
CA ALA A 82 1.28 -6.71 -25.51
C ALA A 82 1.54 -7.18 -26.94
N LEU A 83 1.91 -6.26 -27.83
CA LEU A 83 2.35 -6.58 -29.20
C LEU A 83 3.59 -7.48 -29.20
N LYS A 84 4.62 -7.10 -28.42
CA LYS A 84 5.90 -7.80 -28.36
C LYS A 84 5.77 -9.23 -27.85
N TYR A 85 4.90 -9.46 -26.87
CA TYR A 85 4.78 -10.73 -26.18
C TYR A 85 3.56 -11.55 -26.61
N SER A 86 2.70 -11.01 -27.49
CA SER A 86 1.46 -11.62 -27.97
C SER A 86 0.51 -11.95 -26.82
N VAL A 87 0.16 -10.92 -26.06
CA VAL A 87 -0.71 -10.96 -24.89
C VAL A 87 -1.68 -9.77 -24.92
N PRO A 88 -2.76 -9.74 -24.12
CA PRO A 88 -3.65 -8.59 -24.10
C PRO A 88 -3.15 -7.46 -23.17
N SER A 89 -3.31 -6.20 -23.60
CA SER A 89 -2.82 -5.02 -22.87
C SER A 89 -3.43 -4.89 -21.48
N ALA A 90 -4.74 -5.10 -21.38
CA ALA A 90 -5.47 -4.93 -20.13
C ALA A 90 -5.03 -5.93 -19.05
N GLU A 91 -4.67 -7.15 -19.45
CA GLU A 91 -4.25 -8.18 -18.49
C GLU A 91 -2.82 -7.93 -17.98
N ILE A 92 -1.95 -7.28 -18.77
CA ILE A 92 -0.69 -6.73 -18.26
C ILE A 92 -0.99 -5.73 -17.13
N PHE A 93 -1.92 -4.80 -17.32
CA PHE A 93 -2.27 -3.82 -16.30
C PHE A 93 -2.89 -4.47 -15.04
N ILE A 94 -3.88 -5.35 -15.22
CA ILE A 94 -4.64 -5.97 -14.12
C ILE A 94 -3.74 -6.85 -13.25
N ASN A 95 -2.85 -7.63 -13.88
CA ASN A 95 -2.00 -8.58 -13.15
C ASN A 95 -0.78 -7.93 -12.48
N ASN A 96 -0.52 -6.65 -12.77
CA ASN A 96 0.64 -5.95 -12.26
C ASN A 96 0.19 -4.71 -11.49
N PRO A 97 -0.12 -4.87 -10.20
CA PRO A 97 -0.69 -3.77 -9.45
C PRO A 97 0.23 -2.55 -9.40
N ASP A 98 1.55 -2.75 -9.47
CA ASP A 98 2.53 -1.66 -9.51
C ASP A 98 2.53 -0.83 -10.81
N ILE A 99 1.80 -1.23 -11.85
CA ILE A 99 1.58 -0.40 -13.05
C ILE A 99 0.51 0.65 -12.73
N LEU A 100 0.95 1.92 -12.68
CA LEU A 100 0.07 3.06 -12.49
C LEU A 100 -0.42 3.62 -13.83
N ASP A 101 0.43 3.66 -14.86
CA ASP A 101 0.10 4.05 -16.24
C ASP A 101 0.42 2.95 -17.22
N CYS A 102 -0.48 2.71 -18.17
CA CYS A 102 -0.18 1.85 -19.31
C CYS A 102 0.61 2.58 -20.40
N ASP A 103 0.54 3.90 -20.47
CA ASP A 103 1.17 4.69 -21.54
C ASP A 103 2.51 5.31 -21.08
N ASP A 104 2.80 5.29 -19.77
CA ASP A 104 4.01 5.79 -19.14
C ASP A 104 4.45 4.85 -18.00
N MET A 105 5.03 3.71 -18.39
CA MET A 105 5.52 2.75 -17.39
C MET A 105 6.77 3.27 -16.72
N VAL A 106 6.76 3.15 -15.40
CA VAL A 106 7.96 3.20 -14.58
C VAL A 106 9.00 2.22 -15.11
N GLU A 107 10.25 2.67 -15.26
CA GLU A 107 11.38 1.82 -15.63
C GLU A 107 11.82 0.88 -14.49
N ASP A 108 12.47 -0.21 -14.88
CA ASP A 108 13.05 -1.23 -14.01
C ASP A 108 12.05 -2.02 -13.16
N VAL A 109 10.73 -1.86 -13.32
CA VAL A 109 9.72 -2.65 -12.62
C VAL A 109 9.51 -3.99 -13.31
N ALA A 110 9.43 -5.04 -12.50
CA ALA A 110 9.18 -6.38 -12.99
C ALA A 110 7.69 -6.61 -13.26
N ILE A 111 7.35 -6.77 -14.53
CA ILE A 111 6.01 -6.96 -15.07
C ILE A 111 5.76 -8.44 -15.34
N CYS A 112 4.81 -9.04 -14.63
CA CYS A 112 4.29 -10.36 -14.92
C CYS A 112 3.44 -10.34 -16.19
N LEU A 113 3.92 -10.98 -17.26
CA LEU A 113 3.19 -11.06 -18.52
C LEU A 113 2.20 -12.22 -18.46
N PRO A 114 0.95 -12.07 -18.88
CA PRO A 114 0.01 -13.19 -18.93
C PRO A 114 0.41 -14.21 -20.00
N PHE A 115 -0.36 -15.28 -20.11
CA PHE A 115 -0.12 -16.29 -21.14
C PHE A 115 -0.48 -15.79 -22.54
N LYS A 116 0.22 -16.32 -23.53
CA LYS A 116 0.09 -15.88 -24.91
C LYS A 116 -1.25 -16.24 -25.53
N CYS A 117 -1.74 -15.37 -26.39
CA CYS A 117 -2.89 -15.59 -27.25
C CYS A 117 -2.60 -15.02 -28.66
N ASN A 118 -3.42 -15.37 -29.65
CA ASN A 118 -3.44 -14.61 -30.90
C ASN A 118 -4.05 -13.24 -30.63
N THR A 119 -3.37 -12.18 -31.05
CA THR A 119 -3.80 -10.82 -30.74
C THR A 119 -4.41 -10.10 -31.94
N TYR A 120 -5.30 -9.16 -31.66
CA TYR A 120 -5.78 -8.16 -32.60
C TYR A 120 -5.46 -6.77 -32.06
N GLN A 121 -4.90 -5.91 -32.89
CA GLN A 121 -4.72 -4.50 -32.58
C GLN A 121 -5.95 -3.72 -33.01
N VAL A 122 -6.69 -3.22 -32.03
CA VAL A 122 -7.88 -2.37 -32.20
C VAL A 122 -7.49 -1.12 -32.99
N LYS A 123 -8.28 -0.79 -34.00
CA LYS A 123 -8.10 0.39 -34.85
C LYS A 123 -8.99 1.53 -34.40
N GLU A 124 -8.71 2.72 -34.92
CA GLU A 124 -9.59 3.87 -34.75
C GLU A 124 -11.02 3.55 -35.24
N ASN A 125 -12.01 3.82 -34.38
CA ASN A 125 -13.44 3.48 -34.57
C ASN A 125 -13.81 1.99 -34.50
N ASP A 126 -12.88 1.10 -34.15
CA ASP A 126 -13.27 -0.28 -33.85
C ASP A 126 -14.15 -0.33 -32.60
N THR A 127 -15.14 -1.21 -32.67
CA THR A 127 -16.00 -1.61 -31.56
C THR A 127 -15.81 -3.09 -31.32
N CYS A 128 -16.17 -3.56 -30.13
CA CYS A 128 -16.25 -4.98 -29.83
C CYS A 128 -17.08 -5.72 -30.91
N THR A 129 -18.14 -5.09 -31.41
CA THR A 129 -19.02 -5.66 -32.44
C THR A 129 -18.34 -5.74 -33.82
N SER A 130 -17.64 -4.69 -34.27
CA SER A 130 -16.97 -4.68 -35.57
C SER A 130 -15.80 -5.67 -35.59
N VAL A 131 -15.00 -5.71 -34.53
CA VAL A 131 -13.87 -6.62 -34.39
C VAL A 131 -14.34 -8.06 -34.34
N SER A 132 -15.36 -8.39 -33.54
CA SER A 132 -15.95 -9.74 -33.48
C SER A 132 -16.41 -10.22 -34.87
N LYS A 133 -17.08 -9.35 -35.64
CA LYS A 133 -17.54 -9.66 -37.00
C LYS A 133 -16.38 -9.91 -37.96
N THR A 134 -15.32 -9.10 -37.89
CA THR A 134 -14.11 -9.27 -38.72
C THR A 134 -13.36 -10.57 -38.38
N LEU A 135 -13.34 -10.96 -37.10
CA LEU A 135 -12.71 -12.18 -36.63
C LEU A 135 -13.57 -13.44 -36.84
N GLY A 136 -14.85 -13.28 -37.20
CA GLY A 136 -15.79 -14.39 -37.38
C GLY A 136 -16.22 -15.06 -36.07
N ILE A 137 -16.13 -14.37 -34.93
CA ILE A 137 -16.56 -14.86 -33.61
C ILE A 137 -17.77 -14.09 -33.09
N THR A 138 -18.50 -14.66 -32.13
CA THR A 138 -19.61 -13.93 -31.50
C THR A 138 -19.09 -12.89 -30.53
N ARG A 139 -19.87 -11.83 -30.29
CA ARG A 139 -19.57 -10.81 -29.26
C ARG A 139 -19.39 -11.45 -27.88
N LYS A 140 -20.18 -12.48 -27.57
CA LYS A 140 -20.10 -13.20 -26.29
C LYS A 140 -18.77 -13.95 -26.15
N ASP A 141 -18.30 -14.57 -27.22
CA ASP A 141 -17.00 -15.26 -27.23
C ASP A 141 -15.87 -14.24 -27.11
N PHE A 142 -15.96 -13.10 -27.81
CA PHE A 142 -15.00 -12.01 -27.69
C PHE A 142 -14.88 -11.48 -26.25
N ILE A 143 -16.02 -11.25 -25.56
CA ILE A 143 -16.03 -10.82 -24.15
C ILE A 143 -15.47 -11.92 -23.24
N SER A 144 -15.73 -13.20 -23.53
CA SER A 144 -15.18 -14.31 -22.74
C SER A 144 -13.65 -14.39 -22.84
N LEU A 145 -13.09 -13.98 -23.98
CA LEU A 145 -11.64 -13.88 -24.20
C LEU A 145 -11.03 -12.58 -23.64
N ASN A 146 -11.85 -11.54 -23.47
CA ASN A 146 -11.44 -10.22 -23.01
C ASN A 146 -12.44 -9.67 -21.97
N PRO A 147 -12.54 -10.26 -20.76
CA PRO A 147 -13.61 -9.96 -19.81
C PRO A 147 -13.64 -8.51 -19.31
N TRP A 148 -12.55 -7.76 -19.52
CA TRP A 148 -12.40 -6.34 -19.20
C TRP A 148 -13.05 -5.39 -20.22
N SER A 149 -13.49 -5.87 -21.39
CA SER A 149 -14.24 -5.04 -22.33
C SER A 149 -15.66 -4.84 -21.79
N ASP A 150 -15.91 -3.70 -21.15
CA ASP A 150 -17.21 -3.37 -20.58
C ASP A 150 -18.20 -3.25 -21.73
N GLY A 151 -19.23 -4.09 -21.76
CA GLY A 151 -20.08 -4.33 -22.94
C GLY A 151 -21.00 -3.16 -23.37
N GLY A 152 -20.62 -1.91 -23.14
CA GLY A 152 -21.38 -0.69 -23.40
C GLY A 152 -20.73 0.26 -24.43
N ALA A 153 -21.57 1.01 -25.15
CA ALA A 153 -21.24 1.78 -26.36
C ALA A 153 -20.38 3.05 -26.17
N TYR A 154 -19.63 3.20 -25.07
CA TYR A 154 -18.69 4.29 -24.88
C TYR A 154 -17.37 3.73 -24.34
N SER A 155 -16.44 3.46 -25.26
CA SER A 155 -15.07 2.92 -25.07
C SER A 155 -14.96 1.41 -24.74
N ASP A 156 -15.20 0.55 -25.73
CA ASP A 156 -15.08 -0.92 -25.62
C ASP A 156 -13.67 -1.43 -25.18
N PHE A 157 -12.64 -0.58 -25.15
CA PHE A 157 -11.23 -0.94 -24.88
C PHE A 157 -10.52 0.05 -23.91
N PRO A 158 -10.95 0.13 -22.65
CA PRO A 158 -10.50 1.17 -21.72
C PRO A 158 -9.04 1.00 -21.22
N LEU A 159 -8.47 -0.20 -21.33
CA LEU A 159 -7.18 -0.58 -20.73
C LEU A 159 -6.13 -1.03 -21.77
N GLY A 160 -6.19 -0.46 -22.98
CA GLY A 160 -5.23 -0.68 -24.08
C GLY A 160 -5.86 -1.28 -25.34
N ASN A 161 -5.11 -1.29 -26.43
CA ASN A 161 -5.61 -1.58 -27.78
C ASN A 161 -5.27 -2.99 -28.29
N ILE A 162 -4.61 -3.83 -27.50
CA ILE A 162 -4.28 -5.20 -27.88
C ILE A 162 -5.18 -6.18 -27.14
N VAL A 163 -5.96 -6.95 -27.89
CA VAL A 163 -6.96 -7.89 -27.38
C VAL A 163 -6.67 -9.31 -27.84
N CYS A 164 -7.11 -10.31 -27.07
CA CYS A 164 -7.02 -11.71 -27.45
C CYS A 164 -8.15 -12.11 -28.40
N THR A 165 -7.80 -12.96 -29.36
CA THR A 165 -8.72 -13.59 -30.33
C THR A 165 -8.81 -15.11 -30.14
N THR A 166 -8.01 -15.65 -29.23
CA THR A 166 -8.01 -17.05 -28.78
C THR A 166 -7.82 -17.10 -27.26
N PRO A 167 -8.18 -18.22 -26.59
CA PRO A 167 -7.87 -18.41 -25.18
C PRO A 167 -6.38 -18.26 -24.88
N SER A 168 -6.06 -17.77 -23.69
CA SER A 168 -4.70 -17.59 -23.17
C SER A 168 -4.18 -18.84 -22.43
N ASP A 169 -4.55 -20.06 -22.83
CA ASP A 169 -4.34 -21.29 -22.02
C ASP A 169 -3.08 -22.12 -22.37
N GLY A 170 -2.12 -21.59 -23.13
CA GLY A 170 -0.79 -22.18 -23.23
C GLY A 170 -0.62 -23.38 -24.18
N HIS A 171 -1.61 -23.73 -25.00
CA HIS A 171 -1.43 -24.74 -26.06
C HIS A 171 -0.77 -24.17 -27.33
N TYR A 172 0.53 -23.90 -27.27
CA TYR A 172 1.35 -23.73 -28.48
C TYR A 172 1.91 -25.08 -28.95
N ASN A 173 1.60 -25.42 -30.21
CA ASN A 173 2.10 -26.59 -30.92
C ASN A 173 3.61 -26.40 -31.22
N ARG A 174 4.47 -26.84 -30.30
CA ARG A 174 5.91 -26.95 -30.54
C ARG A 174 6.33 -28.41 -30.43
N THR A 175 6.86 -28.93 -31.52
CA THR A 175 7.70 -30.12 -31.56
C THR A 175 8.81 -29.95 -30.52
N ILE A 176 8.75 -30.75 -29.46
CA ILE A 176 9.72 -30.77 -28.38
C ILE A 176 10.97 -31.48 -28.90
N ASN A 177 12.04 -30.71 -29.16
CA ASN A 177 13.39 -31.25 -29.03
C ASN A 177 13.91 -30.83 -27.65
N ARG A 178 13.90 -31.81 -26.74
CA ARG A 178 14.31 -31.70 -25.34
C ARG A 178 15.80 -31.91 -25.27
N SER A 179 16.56 -30.82 -25.21
CA SER A 179 17.95 -30.81 -24.74
C SER A 179 18.47 -29.36 -24.73
N ASP A 180 18.28 -28.63 -23.62
CA ASP A 180 19.28 -27.65 -23.21
C ASP A 180 19.21 -27.39 -21.69
N PRO A 181 20.30 -27.60 -20.92
CA PRO A 181 20.38 -27.29 -19.50
C PRO A 181 20.84 -25.85 -19.16
N ALA A 182 20.96 -24.96 -20.15
CA ALA A 182 21.54 -23.62 -19.97
C ALA A 182 20.46 -22.53 -19.88
N ASP A 183 20.01 -22.17 -18.67
CA ASP A 183 19.30 -20.89 -18.38
C ASP A 183 19.05 -20.72 -16.86
N SER A 184 20.10 -20.80 -16.03
CA SER A 184 19.99 -20.55 -14.58
C SER A 184 21.11 -19.65 -14.08
N ASN A 185 20.76 -18.49 -13.52
CA ASN A 185 21.67 -17.56 -12.83
C ASN A 185 22.21 -18.12 -11.50
N TYR A 186 21.86 -19.37 -11.18
CA TYR A 186 22.27 -20.12 -10.00
C TYR A 186 23.11 -21.33 -10.39
N ALA A 187 24.13 -21.59 -9.58
CA ALA A 187 24.90 -22.82 -9.66
C ALA A 187 24.20 -23.97 -8.92
N ASP A 188 24.35 -25.18 -9.43
CA ASP A 188 23.81 -26.39 -8.80
C ASP A 188 24.66 -26.85 -7.60
N GLU A 189 25.97 -26.58 -7.62
CA GLU A 189 26.92 -27.00 -6.60
C GLU A 189 27.82 -25.85 -6.13
N VAL A 190 28.26 -25.92 -4.87
CA VAL A 190 29.22 -24.98 -4.27
C VAL A 190 30.64 -25.34 -4.70
N VAL A 191 31.45 -24.35 -5.05
CA VAL A 191 32.88 -24.51 -5.35
C VAL A 191 33.75 -23.95 -4.23
N PRO A 192 35.01 -24.40 -4.07
CA PRO A 192 35.90 -23.91 -3.03
C PRO A 192 36.11 -22.38 -3.08
N GLN A 193 36.09 -21.73 -1.92
CA GLN A 193 36.31 -20.29 -1.80
C GLN A 193 37.79 -19.94 -2.10
N PRO A 194 38.06 -19.02 -3.03
CA PRO A 194 39.41 -18.52 -3.31
C PRO A 194 40.03 -17.82 -2.10
N GLU A 195 41.36 -17.84 -2.00
CA GLU A 195 42.08 -17.16 -0.91
C GLU A 195 41.89 -15.63 -0.93
N ASN A 196 41.72 -15.05 -2.13
CA ASN A 196 41.46 -13.62 -2.31
C ASN A 196 39.97 -13.25 -2.26
N ALA A 197 39.08 -14.18 -1.88
CA ALA A 197 37.65 -13.91 -1.78
C ALA A 197 37.35 -12.84 -0.73
N ASP A 198 36.33 -12.02 -1.01
CA ASP A 198 35.86 -11.07 -0.03
C ASP A 198 35.26 -11.78 1.20
N PRO A 199 35.71 -11.48 2.43
CA PRO A 199 35.24 -12.19 3.62
C PRO A 199 33.75 -12.03 3.91
N ALA A 200 33.11 -10.99 3.39
CA ALA A 200 31.67 -10.78 3.57
C ALA A 200 30.85 -11.53 2.50
N ALA A 201 31.48 -12.06 1.45
CA ALA A 201 30.79 -12.82 0.42
C ALA A 201 30.26 -14.14 0.96
N ASN A 202 29.11 -14.55 0.45
CA ASN A 202 28.42 -15.76 0.86
C ASN A 202 29.23 -17.00 0.40
N PRO A 203 29.56 -17.93 1.31
CA PRO A 203 30.33 -19.13 0.95
C PRO A 203 29.53 -20.14 0.10
N GLN A 204 28.20 -20.01 0.01
CA GLN A 204 27.34 -20.81 -0.85
C GLN A 204 27.41 -20.33 -2.31
N CYS A 205 28.60 -20.44 -2.90
CA CYS A 205 28.88 -19.94 -4.23
C CYS A 205 29.41 -21.02 -5.16
N GLY A 206 28.84 -21.14 -6.36
CA GLY A 206 29.32 -22.07 -7.40
C GLY A 206 30.24 -21.42 -8.44
N ARG A 207 30.42 -20.10 -8.41
CA ARG A 207 31.42 -19.41 -9.25
C ARG A 207 31.92 -18.11 -8.63
N TRP A 208 33.24 -17.97 -8.56
CA TRP A 208 33.91 -16.77 -8.09
C TRP A 208 34.53 -16.01 -9.27
N TYR A 209 34.53 -14.69 -9.19
CA TYR A 209 35.17 -13.80 -10.14
C TYR A 209 36.11 -12.85 -9.41
N THR A 210 37.37 -12.76 -9.87
CA THR A 210 38.35 -11.79 -9.35
C THR A 210 38.27 -10.53 -10.19
N VAL A 211 37.99 -9.41 -9.53
CA VAL A 211 37.88 -8.10 -10.19
C VAL A 211 39.24 -7.68 -10.73
N GLU A 212 39.26 -7.23 -11.98
CA GLU A 212 40.41 -6.64 -12.65
C GLU A 212 40.39 -5.10 -12.60
N GLU A 213 41.54 -4.48 -12.85
CA GLU A 213 41.62 -3.02 -12.90
C GLU A 213 40.87 -2.49 -14.12
N GLY A 214 39.88 -1.62 -13.89
CA GLY A 214 39.01 -1.07 -14.93
C GLY A 214 37.67 -1.78 -15.08
N ASP A 215 37.44 -2.88 -14.35
CA ASP A 215 36.13 -3.49 -14.27
C ASP A 215 35.10 -2.51 -13.71
N ASN A 216 33.87 -2.67 -14.19
CA ASN A 216 32.72 -2.04 -13.59
C ASN A 216 31.61 -3.05 -13.36
N CYS A 217 30.66 -2.68 -12.51
CA CYS A 217 29.60 -3.59 -12.11
C CYS A 217 28.76 -4.07 -13.30
N LEU A 218 28.50 -3.20 -14.29
CA LEU A 218 27.73 -3.60 -15.46
C LEU A 218 28.45 -4.67 -16.28
N SER A 219 29.76 -4.53 -16.51
CA SER A 219 30.53 -5.53 -17.27
C SER A 219 30.61 -6.86 -16.53
N VAL A 220 30.82 -6.85 -15.21
CA VAL A 220 30.89 -8.08 -14.40
C VAL A 220 29.54 -8.80 -14.35
N LEU A 221 28.44 -8.05 -14.20
CA LEU A 221 27.10 -8.63 -14.13
C LEU A 221 26.64 -9.20 -15.47
N ASP A 222 26.86 -8.46 -16.56
CA ASP A 222 26.52 -8.90 -17.92
C ASP A 222 27.32 -10.14 -18.33
N GLN A 223 28.63 -10.16 -18.03
CA GLN A 223 29.51 -11.31 -18.30
C GLN A 223 29.04 -12.60 -17.61
N HIS A 224 28.38 -12.48 -16.47
CA HIS A 224 27.98 -13.61 -15.65
C HIS A 224 26.47 -13.85 -15.62
N ASP A 225 25.71 -13.16 -16.47
CA ASP A 225 24.25 -13.23 -16.55
C ASP A 225 23.60 -13.14 -15.16
N MET A 226 24.09 -12.19 -14.37
CA MET A 226 23.75 -12.06 -12.95
C MET A 226 23.07 -10.72 -12.70
N SER A 227 21.98 -10.73 -11.92
CA SER A 227 21.37 -9.47 -11.49
C SER A 227 22.20 -8.84 -10.37
N LEU A 228 22.21 -7.50 -10.34
CA LEU A 228 22.84 -6.74 -9.26
C LEU A 228 22.26 -7.09 -7.87
N SER A 229 20.96 -7.40 -7.80
CA SER A 229 20.31 -7.84 -6.57
C SER A 229 20.87 -9.17 -6.07
N LEU A 230 20.96 -10.17 -6.95
CA LEU A 230 21.55 -11.46 -6.66
C LEU A 230 23.04 -11.31 -6.29
N PHE A 231 23.78 -10.47 -7.00
CA PHE A 231 25.20 -10.23 -6.77
C PHE A 231 25.47 -9.62 -5.40
N THR A 232 24.70 -8.62 -4.97
CA THR A 232 24.89 -8.02 -3.63
C THR A 232 24.31 -8.86 -2.50
N ALA A 233 23.30 -9.68 -2.77
CA ALA A 233 22.82 -10.63 -1.78
C ALA A 233 23.86 -11.74 -1.54
N ALA A 234 24.54 -12.18 -2.61
CA ALA A 234 25.67 -13.09 -2.52
C ALA A 234 26.97 -12.41 -2.03
N ASN A 235 27.09 -11.09 -2.17
CA ASN A 235 28.27 -10.32 -1.74
C ASN A 235 27.90 -9.07 -0.92
N PRO A 236 27.54 -9.23 0.37
CA PRO A 236 27.16 -8.14 1.27
C PRO A 236 28.14 -6.96 1.39
N SER A 237 29.43 -7.12 1.05
CA SER A 237 30.41 -6.03 0.98
C SER A 237 30.26 -5.15 -0.25
N ILE A 238 29.60 -5.63 -1.30
CA ILE A 238 29.33 -4.86 -2.51
C ILE A 238 28.13 -3.95 -2.26
N SER A 239 28.35 -2.65 -2.43
CA SER A 239 27.28 -1.67 -2.30
C SER A 239 26.24 -1.86 -3.39
N PRO A 240 24.95 -1.85 -3.01
CA PRO A 240 23.85 -1.76 -3.93
C PRO A 240 23.87 -0.64 -4.94
N ILE A 241 24.32 0.50 -4.46
CA ILE A 241 24.24 1.80 -5.11
C ILE A 241 25.58 2.07 -5.80
N ASN A 242 26.67 1.82 -5.06
CA ASN A 242 28.03 2.07 -5.50
C ASN A 242 28.75 0.78 -5.89
N CYS A 243 28.09 -0.08 -6.67
CA CYS A 243 28.61 -1.42 -6.95
C CYS A 243 30.01 -1.38 -7.56
N THR A 244 30.19 -0.61 -8.64
CA THR A 244 31.48 -0.48 -9.34
C THR A 244 32.60 -0.01 -8.40
N THR A 245 32.36 0.97 -7.55
CA THR A 245 33.40 1.46 -6.63
C THR A 245 33.58 0.58 -5.40
N SER A 246 32.67 -0.37 -5.15
CA SER A 246 32.80 -1.38 -4.10
C SER A 246 33.58 -2.60 -4.57
N LEU A 247 33.75 -2.76 -5.89
CA LEU A 247 34.65 -3.74 -6.47
C LEU A 247 36.08 -3.32 -6.12
N ILE A 248 36.78 -4.18 -5.40
CA ILE A 248 38.19 -4.00 -5.08
C ILE A 248 39.00 -4.81 -6.09
N PRO A 249 39.80 -4.18 -6.97
CA PRO A 249 40.67 -4.92 -7.89
C PRO A 249 41.54 -5.93 -7.13
N GLY A 250 41.62 -7.15 -7.65
CA GLY A 250 42.32 -8.28 -7.04
C GLY A 250 41.53 -9.07 -5.98
N LYS A 251 40.32 -8.63 -5.60
CA LYS A 251 39.42 -9.42 -4.74
C LYS A 251 38.43 -10.26 -5.54
N ALA A 252 38.10 -11.43 -5.02
CA ALA A 252 37.10 -12.32 -5.61
C ALA A 252 35.71 -12.18 -4.97
N TYR A 253 34.68 -12.13 -5.80
CA TYR A 253 33.28 -12.05 -5.42
C TYR A 253 32.48 -13.21 -6.03
N CYS A 254 31.39 -13.60 -5.38
CA CYS A 254 30.50 -14.65 -5.86
C CYS A 254 29.67 -14.14 -7.04
N VAL A 255 29.85 -14.73 -8.23
CA VAL A 255 29.10 -14.37 -9.44
C VAL A 255 28.09 -15.43 -9.88
N SER A 256 27.97 -16.53 -9.13
CA SER A 256 26.92 -17.53 -9.34
C SER A 256 26.63 -18.27 -8.01
N PRO A 257 25.77 -17.70 -7.14
CA PRO A 257 25.40 -18.32 -5.87
C PRO A 257 24.55 -19.58 -6.10
N THR A 258 24.53 -20.48 -5.13
CA THR A 258 23.54 -21.57 -5.14
C THR A 258 22.18 -21.06 -4.68
N LYS A 259 21.12 -21.83 -4.97
CA LYS A 259 19.75 -21.46 -4.54
C LYS A 259 19.60 -21.31 -3.02
N THR A 260 20.47 -21.94 -2.24
CA THR A 260 20.48 -21.89 -0.77
C THR A 260 21.26 -20.70 -0.21
N ALA A 261 21.93 -19.90 -1.06
CA ALA A 261 22.73 -18.76 -0.63
C ALA A 261 21.88 -17.53 -0.23
N LEU A 262 20.63 -17.45 -0.67
CA LEU A 262 19.78 -16.31 -0.33
C LEU A 262 19.01 -16.58 0.97
N PRO A 263 18.94 -15.60 1.91
CA PRO A 263 17.95 -15.69 2.98
C PRO A 263 16.55 -15.76 2.35
N GLU A 264 15.64 -16.53 2.95
CA GLU A 264 14.23 -16.53 2.55
C GLU A 264 13.74 -15.08 2.52
N SER A 265 13.45 -14.57 1.32
CA SER A 265 12.82 -13.28 1.15
C SER A 265 11.45 -13.38 1.83
N TYR A 266 11.24 -12.64 2.92
CA TYR A 266 9.88 -12.36 3.34
C TYR A 266 9.19 -11.69 2.16
N ALA A 267 8.16 -12.33 1.60
CA ALA A 267 7.32 -11.68 0.61
C ALA A 267 6.89 -10.31 1.18
N PRO A 268 6.82 -9.24 0.36
CA PRO A 268 6.28 -7.98 0.82
C PRO A 268 4.90 -8.26 1.45
N PRO A 269 4.55 -7.61 2.58
CA PRO A 269 3.26 -7.80 3.20
C PRO A 269 2.15 -7.57 2.18
N THR A 270 1.15 -8.44 2.16
CA THR A 270 0.01 -8.24 1.26
C THR A 270 -0.68 -6.93 1.57
N TYR A 271 -1.14 -6.23 0.53
CA TYR A 271 -1.99 -5.06 0.65
C TYR A 271 -3.27 -5.24 -0.15
N SER A 272 -4.34 -4.58 0.27
CA SER A 272 -5.59 -4.49 -0.48
C SER A 272 -5.89 -3.07 -0.90
N ARG A 273 -6.32 -2.92 -2.15
CA ARG A 273 -6.76 -1.66 -2.74
C ARG A 273 -8.13 -1.28 -2.17
N GLN A 274 -8.26 -0.06 -1.66
CA GLN A 274 -9.48 0.43 -1.01
C GLN A 274 -10.31 1.37 -1.89
N GLY A 275 -9.75 1.82 -3.02
CA GLY A 275 -10.42 2.68 -4.00
C GLY A 275 -9.84 4.10 -4.07
N CYS A 276 -10.53 4.96 -4.81
CA CYS A 276 -10.20 6.38 -4.96
C CYS A 276 -10.96 7.20 -3.93
N TYR A 277 -10.27 8.06 -3.19
CA TYR A 277 -10.87 8.92 -2.19
C TYR A 277 -10.54 10.38 -2.43
N PHE A 278 -11.49 11.26 -2.11
CA PHE A 278 -11.29 12.70 -2.09
C PHE A 278 -11.22 13.26 -0.68
N SER A 279 -10.59 14.43 -0.58
CA SER A 279 -10.75 15.33 0.55
C SER A 279 -12.17 15.91 0.52
N GLY A 280 -13.02 15.59 1.50
CA GLY A 280 -14.37 16.16 1.56
C GLY A 280 -14.35 17.62 2.01
N ASP A 281 -14.55 18.56 1.07
CA ASP A 281 -15.72 19.46 1.03
C ASP A 281 -15.73 20.32 -0.26
N GLU A 282 -16.91 20.72 -0.73
CA GLU A 282 -17.09 21.74 -1.78
C GLU A 282 -16.67 23.15 -1.31
N ASP A 283 -16.54 23.34 0.01
CA ASP A 283 -16.08 24.57 0.64
C ASP A 283 -14.56 24.52 0.89
N PHE A 284 -13.83 25.24 0.03
CA PHE A 284 -12.37 25.46 -0.01
C PHE A 284 -11.65 25.83 1.31
N TYR A 285 -12.34 25.94 2.45
CA TYR A 285 -11.80 26.45 3.72
C TYR A 285 -11.48 25.38 4.77
N ARG A 286 -11.78 24.09 4.55
CA ARG A 286 -11.29 22.99 5.40
C ARG A 286 -10.63 21.89 4.56
N PRO A 287 -9.30 21.69 4.67
CA PRO A 287 -8.61 20.64 3.93
C PRO A 287 -8.69 19.32 4.70
N THR A 288 -9.84 18.65 4.69
CA THR A 288 -9.98 17.31 5.25
C THR A 288 -9.45 16.27 4.27
N LEU A 289 -8.13 16.05 4.27
CA LEU A 289 -7.46 15.11 3.37
C LEU A 289 -7.78 13.67 3.75
N ALA A 290 -8.05 12.81 2.75
CA ALA A 290 -8.32 11.39 3.01
C ALA A 290 -7.17 10.68 3.76
N LEU A 291 -5.93 11.11 3.50
CA LEU A 291 -4.74 10.77 4.28
C LEU A 291 -3.95 12.06 4.56
N ALA A 292 -3.51 12.24 5.81
CA ALA A 292 -2.89 13.47 6.30
C ALA A 292 -1.52 13.26 6.97
N GLY A 293 -1.05 12.01 7.10
CA GLY A 293 0.22 11.70 7.73
C GLY A 293 1.46 11.96 6.85
N PRO A 294 2.61 11.34 7.18
CA PRO A 294 3.89 11.54 6.52
C PRO A 294 3.82 11.34 5.00
N ARG A 295 4.58 12.14 4.27
CA ARG A 295 4.55 12.19 2.80
C ARG A 295 5.93 11.97 2.20
N LEU A 296 5.94 11.26 1.09
CA LEU A 296 7.10 11.03 0.23
C LEU A 296 6.75 11.47 -1.19
N SER A 297 7.23 12.64 -1.60
CA SER A 297 6.88 13.28 -2.88
C SER A 297 8.06 13.33 -3.86
N HIS A 298 7.74 13.48 -5.14
CA HIS A 298 8.69 13.68 -6.25
C HIS A 298 9.70 12.54 -6.40
N ILE A 299 9.28 11.33 -6.08
CA ILE A 299 10.08 10.13 -6.34
C ILE A 299 9.56 9.50 -7.62
N LYS A 300 10.46 9.40 -8.61
CA LYS A 300 10.22 8.60 -9.81
C LYS A 300 11.28 7.49 -9.87
N PRO A 301 10.87 6.22 -9.91
CA PRO A 301 9.49 5.76 -9.82
C PRO A 301 8.96 5.59 -8.40
N LEU A 302 7.68 5.90 -8.18
CA LEU A 302 6.96 5.55 -6.96
C LEU A 302 5.94 4.45 -7.27
N SER A 303 6.28 3.21 -6.94
CA SER A 303 5.35 2.07 -7.02
C SER A 303 4.48 1.94 -5.76
N ILE A 304 3.44 1.11 -5.83
CA ILE A 304 2.61 0.77 -4.65
C ILE A 304 3.49 0.11 -3.60
N SER A 305 4.30 -0.87 -4.01
CA SER A 305 5.23 -1.57 -3.13
C SER A 305 6.24 -0.62 -2.44
N SER A 306 6.75 0.39 -3.15
CA SER A 306 7.65 1.40 -2.57
C SER A 306 6.93 2.31 -1.57
N CYS A 307 5.69 2.72 -1.88
CA CYS A 307 4.88 3.51 -0.95
C CYS A 307 4.53 2.71 0.31
N GLN A 308 4.13 1.45 0.15
CA GLN A 308 3.87 0.53 1.25
C GLN A 308 5.09 0.37 2.15
N ALA A 309 6.27 0.11 1.58
CA ALA A 309 7.51 -0.04 2.35
C ALA A 309 7.84 1.22 3.16
N TYR A 310 7.67 2.41 2.55
CA TYR A 310 7.83 3.67 3.25
C TYR A 310 6.86 3.81 4.43
N CYS A 311 5.57 3.56 4.23
CA CYS A 311 4.57 3.71 5.30
C CYS A 311 4.71 2.67 6.41
N LEU A 312 5.00 1.41 6.07
CA LEU A 312 5.27 0.37 7.06
C LEU A 312 6.56 0.64 7.85
N SER A 313 7.56 1.29 7.25
CA SER A 313 8.74 1.74 8.01
C SER A 313 8.35 2.72 9.13
N LEU A 314 7.27 3.46 8.94
CA LEU A 314 6.71 4.40 9.93
C LEU A 314 5.64 3.76 10.83
N SER A 315 5.44 2.44 10.73
CA SER A 315 4.35 1.71 11.41
C SER A 315 2.95 2.21 11.04
N LEU A 316 2.78 2.71 9.80
CA LEU A 316 1.52 3.23 9.27
C LEU A 316 0.98 2.25 8.21
N PRO A 317 -0.11 1.51 8.51
CA PRO A 317 -0.61 0.45 7.63
C PRO A 317 -1.47 0.96 6.47
N VAL A 318 -2.00 2.19 6.56
CA VAL A 318 -2.80 2.81 5.51
C VAL A 318 -1.91 3.74 4.71
N PHE A 319 -1.99 3.66 3.39
CA PHE A 319 -1.15 4.45 2.52
C PHE A 319 -1.87 4.78 1.23
N GLY A 320 -1.46 5.84 0.56
CA GLY A 320 -2.08 6.24 -0.68
C GLY A 320 -1.14 6.91 -1.65
N LEU A 321 -1.48 6.77 -2.92
CA LEU A 321 -0.75 7.31 -4.05
C LEU A 321 -1.55 8.48 -4.63
N GLN A 322 -0.95 9.66 -4.58
CA GLN A 322 -1.47 10.87 -5.18
C GLN A 322 -0.59 11.25 -6.37
N ASN A 323 -1.20 11.55 -7.52
CA ASN A 323 -0.53 12.01 -8.75
C ASN A 323 0.66 11.15 -9.21
N ARG A 324 0.72 9.86 -8.83
CA ARG A 324 1.77 8.88 -9.22
C ARG A 324 3.20 9.20 -8.75
N ASP A 325 3.41 10.29 -8.03
CA ASP A 325 4.74 10.71 -7.57
C ASP A 325 4.79 11.01 -6.07
N THR A 326 3.63 10.95 -5.41
CA THR A 326 3.47 11.29 -4.00
C THR A 326 2.80 10.14 -3.25
N CYS A 327 3.52 9.60 -2.28
CA CYS A 327 3.01 8.64 -1.31
C CYS A 327 2.62 9.39 -0.04
N ILE A 328 1.46 9.08 0.52
CA ILE A 328 0.97 9.63 1.78
C ILE A 328 0.62 8.46 2.69
N CYS A 329 1.17 8.45 3.90
CA CYS A 329 0.94 7.42 4.90
C CYS A 329 -0.06 7.91 5.94
N ASP A 330 -0.83 7.00 6.52
CA ASP A 330 -1.67 7.28 7.67
C ASP A 330 -1.92 6.02 8.50
N ASP A 331 -2.45 6.20 9.71
CA ASP A 331 -2.86 5.07 10.54
C ASP A 331 -4.29 4.62 10.22
N ARG A 332 -5.08 5.51 9.61
CA ARG A 332 -6.48 5.31 9.25
C ARG A 332 -6.90 6.25 8.11
N LEU A 333 -7.98 5.88 7.41
CA LEU A 333 -8.70 6.77 6.51
C LEU A 333 -9.36 7.89 7.34
N ARG A 334 -9.15 9.16 6.99
CA ARG A 334 -9.62 10.32 7.76
C ARG A 334 -11.13 10.53 7.64
N MET A 335 -11.70 11.28 8.59
CA MET A 335 -13.09 11.72 8.48
C MET A 335 -13.31 12.51 7.18
N ASP A 336 -14.54 12.50 6.70
CA ASP A 336 -14.99 13.13 5.45
C ASP A 336 -14.35 12.56 4.17
N SER A 337 -13.58 11.47 4.28
CA SER A 337 -13.10 10.73 3.10
C SER A 337 -14.29 10.14 2.34
N ARG A 338 -14.51 10.62 1.12
CA ARG A 338 -15.57 10.12 0.24
C ARG A 338 -14.99 9.24 -0.86
N PRO A 339 -15.50 8.00 -1.02
CA PRO A 339 -15.14 7.19 -2.18
C PRO A 339 -15.68 7.86 -3.44
N ASP A 340 -14.92 7.78 -4.52
CA ASP A 340 -15.37 8.26 -5.82
C ASP A 340 -16.24 7.19 -6.52
N GLU A 341 -17.55 7.43 -6.62
CA GLU A 341 -18.49 6.53 -7.30
C GLU A 341 -18.31 6.50 -8.83
N ILE A 342 -17.66 7.53 -9.42
CA ILE A 342 -17.44 7.62 -10.88
C ILE A 342 -16.31 6.68 -11.32
N TRP A 343 -15.35 6.40 -10.44
CA TRP A 343 -14.23 5.50 -10.69
C TRP A 343 -14.57 4.17 -10.03
N GLY A 344 -15.48 3.42 -10.67
CA GLY A 344 -15.76 2.04 -10.31
C GLY A 344 -14.46 1.26 -10.05
N CYS A 345 -14.51 0.29 -9.13
CA CYS A 345 -13.39 -0.42 -8.49
C CYS A 345 -12.27 -1.01 -9.39
N SER A 346 -12.26 -0.78 -10.70
CA SER A 346 -11.37 -1.38 -11.69
C SER A 346 -10.34 -0.42 -12.31
N SER A 347 -10.47 0.91 -12.19
CA SER A 347 -9.51 1.89 -12.76
C SER A 347 -8.64 2.58 -11.70
N ARG A 348 -7.37 2.86 -12.03
CA ARG A 348 -6.42 3.61 -11.15
C ARG A 348 -6.82 5.08 -11.07
N CYS A 349 -6.63 5.70 -9.91
CA CYS A 349 -7.07 7.08 -9.69
C CYS A 349 -6.23 8.06 -10.54
N GLY A 350 -6.88 9.03 -11.19
CA GLY A 350 -6.20 10.10 -11.92
C GLY A 350 -5.72 9.77 -13.34
N LEU A 351 -6.16 8.66 -13.95
CA LEU A 351 -5.90 8.31 -15.37
C LEU A 351 -6.84 9.04 -16.35
N GLY A 352 -7.15 10.31 -16.12
CA GLY A 352 -8.11 11.06 -16.94
C GLY A 352 -7.73 11.08 -18.43
N ARG A 353 -8.26 10.13 -19.21
CA ARG A 353 -8.25 10.18 -20.68
C ARG A 353 -9.24 11.26 -21.10
N GLY A 354 -8.77 12.51 -21.16
CA GLY A 354 -9.35 13.56 -22.00
C GLY A 354 -10.81 13.96 -21.77
N ASP A 355 -11.46 13.56 -20.68
CA ASP A 355 -12.81 14.04 -20.35
C ASP A 355 -12.72 15.35 -19.56
N SER A 356 -13.12 16.44 -20.21
CA SER A 356 -13.31 17.77 -19.65
C SER A 356 -14.37 17.86 -18.54
N SER A 357 -14.97 16.73 -18.15
CA SER A 357 -15.91 16.63 -17.02
C SER A 357 -15.22 16.57 -15.64
N CYS A 358 -13.90 16.30 -15.61
CA CYS A 358 -13.16 16.09 -14.36
C CYS A 358 -12.00 17.09 -14.27
N GLY A 359 -12.26 18.22 -13.60
CA GLY A 359 -11.28 19.29 -13.47
C GLY A 359 -10.00 18.84 -12.74
N PRO A 360 -8.82 19.38 -13.11
CA PRO A 360 -7.54 19.13 -12.44
C PRO A 360 -7.49 19.56 -10.97
N GLU A 361 -8.59 19.99 -10.36
CA GLU A 361 -8.64 20.65 -9.06
C GLU A 361 -8.94 19.69 -7.90
N GLN A 362 -9.56 18.52 -8.13
CA GLN A 362 -10.04 17.64 -7.04
C GLN A 362 -9.02 16.61 -6.52
N HIS A 363 -7.94 16.32 -7.25
CA HIS A 363 -6.77 15.53 -6.82
C HIS A 363 -7.06 14.27 -5.95
N PRO A 364 -7.81 13.27 -6.47
CA PRO A 364 -8.11 12.06 -5.70
C PRO A 364 -6.84 11.29 -5.36
N ILE A 365 -6.86 10.61 -4.22
CA ILE A 365 -5.79 9.70 -3.78
C ILE A 365 -6.25 8.25 -3.88
N GLU A 366 -5.41 7.40 -4.46
CA GLU A 366 -5.64 5.95 -4.46
C GLU A 366 -5.20 5.36 -3.13
N VAL A 367 -6.13 4.83 -2.35
CA VAL A 367 -5.86 4.34 -1.00
C VAL A 367 -5.69 2.82 -0.99
N PHE A 368 -4.73 2.37 -0.20
CA PHE A 368 -4.37 0.98 0.04
C PHE A 368 -4.22 0.75 1.54
N SER A 369 -4.42 -0.50 1.95
CA SER A 369 -4.20 -0.92 3.34
C SER A 369 -3.38 -2.20 3.38
N SER A 370 -2.38 -2.24 4.26
CA SER A 370 -1.64 -3.47 4.60
C SER A 370 -2.33 -4.29 5.68
N GLN A 371 -3.52 -3.86 6.12
CA GLN A 371 -4.32 -4.51 7.15
C GLN A 371 -5.79 -4.59 6.71
N GLU A 372 -6.45 -5.67 7.12
CA GLU A 372 -7.90 -5.79 7.02
C GLU A 372 -8.48 -6.05 8.42
N PRO A 373 -9.52 -5.32 8.83
CA PRO A 373 -10.26 -4.28 8.08
C PRO A 373 -9.49 -2.95 7.91
N LEU A 374 -9.94 -2.09 6.97
CA LEU A 374 -9.41 -0.73 6.82
C LEU A 374 -9.75 0.09 8.08
N ALA A 375 -8.74 0.64 8.76
CA ALA A 375 -8.98 1.57 9.85
C ALA A 375 -9.58 2.88 9.31
N VAL A 376 -10.67 3.34 9.92
CA VAL A 376 -11.36 4.59 9.56
C VAL A 376 -11.49 5.48 10.81
N GLU A 377 -11.31 6.77 10.64
CA GLU A 377 -11.54 7.78 11.67
C GLU A 377 -13.03 8.05 11.85
N TYR A 378 -13.50 8.04 13.10
CA TYR A 378 -14.89 8.26 13.44
C TYR A 378 -15.01 8.95 14.81
N VAL A 379 -16.16 9.57 15.05
CA VAL A 379 -16.49 10.24 16.31
C VAL A 379 -17.84 9.75 16.84
N ASN A 380 -17.94 9.57 18.15
CA ASN A 380 -19.20 9.29 18.84
C ASN A 380 -20.03 10.58 18.92
N ILE A 381 -21.24 10.57 18.35
CA ILE A 381 -22.16 11.72 18.34
C ILE A 381 -23.19 11.69 19.49
N GLY A 382 -23.20 10.61 20.27
CA GLY A 382 -23.94 10.46 21.51
C GLY A 382 -24.66 9.13 21.66
N CYS A 383 -25.28 8.97 22.84
CA CYS A 383 -26.12 7.84 23.18
C CYS A 383 -27.60 8.10 22.87
N PHE A 384 -28.27 7.16 22.20
CA PHE A 384 -29.67 7.30 21.78
C PHE A 384 -30.54 6.13 22.28
N GLU A 385 -31.79 6.40 22.64
CA GLU A 385 -32.71 5.36 23.13
C GLU A 385 -33.00 4.29 22.06
N SER A 386 -32.80 3.00 22.40
CA SER A 386 -32.88 1.88 21.44
C SER A 386 -33.82 0.74 21.87
N LYS A 387 -34.75 1.01 22.78
CA LYS A 387 -35.57 -0.01 23.47
C LYS A 387 -36.54 -0.79 22.57
N LYS A 388 -36.93 -0.29 21.39
CA LYS A 388 -37.92 -0.93 20.50
C LYS A 388 -37.74 -0.67 19.00
N GLU A 389 -36.94 0.32 18.61
CA GLU A 389 -36.74 0.72 17.20
C GLU A 389 -35.24 0.71 16.85
N TYR A 390 -34.92 0.55 15.57
CA TYR A 390 -33.56 0.77 15.08
C TYR A 390 -33.22 2.27 15.18
N VAL A 391 -32.03 2.56 15.68
CA VAL A 391 -31.56 3.94 15.88
C VAL A 391 -31.18 4.64 14.58
N ILE A 392 -30.78 3.87 13.57
CA ILE A 392 -30.40 4.34 12.23
C ILE A 392 -31.37 3.74 11.21
N LEU A 393 -31.83 4.56 10.25
CA LEU A 393 -32.70 4.18 9.14
C LEU A 393 -32.10 4.63 7.80
N GLY A 394 -32.56 4.07 6.68
CA GLY A 394 -32.19 4.55 5.35
C GLY A 394 -32.34 3.51 4.23
N LYS A 395 -32.15 3.95 2.97
CA LYS A 395 -32.20 3.09 1.77
C LYS A 395 -31.06 2.05 1.71
N ASN A 396 -29.94 2.33 2.37
CA ASN A 396 -28.72 1.49 2.38
C ASN A 396 -28.51 0.84 3.76
N TYR A 397 -29.60 0.49 4.46
CA TYR A 397 -29.52 -0.22 5.72
C TYR A 397 -28.92 -1.61 5.51
N ILE A 398 -27.80 -1.89 6.19
CA ILE A 398 -27.17 -3.21 6.19
C ILE A 398 -26.92 -3.63 7.63
N GLU A 399 -27.27 -4.87 7.97
CA GLU A 399 -27.04 -5.50 9.26
C GLU A 399 -26.03 -6.63 9.07
N TRP A 400 -24.91 -6.57 9.77
CA TRP A 400 -23.90 -7.63 9.76
C TRP A 400 -23.66 -8.17 11.17
N ARG A 401 -23.62 -9.50 11.29
CA ARG A 401 -23.56 -10.23 12.55
C ARG A 401 -22.10 -10.40 12.96
N TYR A 402 -21.77 -9.88 14.14
CA TYR A 402 -20.44 -9.82 14.76
C TYR A 402 -19.43 -8.95 14.03
N GLY A 403 -19.07 -7.83 14.66
CA GLY A 403 -17.86 -7.09 14.36
C GLY A 403 -17.46 -6.15 15.50
N THR A 404 -16.18 -5.82 15.61
CA THR A 404 -15.67 -4.75 16.50
C THR A 404 -16.19 -3.38 16.04
N LEU A 405 -15.97 -2.34 16.85
CA LEU A 405 -16.37 -0.99 16.46
C LEU A 405 -15.58 -0.53 15.23
N GLU A 406 -14.31 -0.94 15.13
CA GLU A 406 -13.41 -0.71 14.02
C GLU A 406 -13.88 -1.41 12.74
N GLU A 407 -14.26 -2.68 12.84
CA GLU A 407 -14.83 -3.44 11.71
C GLU A 407 -16.12 -2.80 11.22
N CYS A 408 -16.98 -2.36 12.15
CA CYS A 408 -18.21 -1.67 11.81
C CYS A 408 -17.96 -0.31 11.15
N ALA A 409 -16.97 0.45 11.63
CA ALA A 409 -16.57 1.71 11.01
C ALA A 409 -16.03 1.51 9.58
N SER A 410 -15.15 0.51 9.40
CA SER A 410 -14.62 0.11 8.08
C SER A 410 -15.73 -0.26 7.09
N PHE A 411 -16.70 -1.04 7.58
CA PHE A 411 -17.83 -1.52 6.79
C PHE A 411 -18.80 -0.37 6.43
N CYS A 412 -19.11 0.49 7.40
CA CYS A 412 -20.04 1.60 7.23
C CYS A 412 -19.39 2.89 6.69
N ARG A 413 -18.17 2.84 6.15
CA ARG A 413 -17.40 4.02 5.74
C ARG A 413 -18.10 4.91 4.69
N GLU A 414 -19.03 4.34 3.93
CA GLU A 414 -19.83 5.04 2.91
C GLU A 414 -21.14 5.62 3.45
N ALA A 415 -21.52 5.26 4.68
CA ALA A 415 -22.70 5.76 5.35
C ALA A 415 -22.38 6.99 6.22
N ASP A 416 -23.37 7.85 6.43
CA ASP A 416 -23.21 9.01 7.32
C ASP A 416 -23.19 8.62 8.81
N TYR A 417 -23.84 7.52 9.19
CA TYR A 417 -23.93 7.04 10.57
C TYR A 417 -23.72 5.53 10.67
N PHE A 418 -23.17 5.11 11.80
CA PHE A 418 -23.13 3.71 12.18
C PHE A 418 -23.26 3.48 13.68
N ALA A 419 -23.63 2.26 14.07
CA ALA A 419 -23.70 1.85 15.47
C ALA A 419 -23.54 0.34 15.62
N LEU A 420 -23.11 -0.09 16.81
CA LEU A 420 -23.17 -1.48 17.26
C LEU A 420 -24.37 -1.68 18.18
N GLN A 421 -25.45 -2.27 17.67
CA GLN A 421 -26.69 -2.49 18.40
C GLN A 421 -26.88 -3.97 18.78
N THR A 422 -27.36 -4.25 19.99
CA THR A 422 -27.74 -5.61 20.43
C THR A 422 -29.25 -5.82 20.30
N LYS A 423 -29.71 -6.96 19.76
CA LYS A 423 -31.16 -7.28 19.68
C LYS A 423 -31.72 -7.60 21.06
N HIS A 424 -32.81 -6.93 21.44
CA HIS A 424 -33.45 -7.02 22.76
C HIS A 424 -34.03 -8.40 23.11
N TYR A 425 -34.18 -9.32 22.15
CA TYR A 425 -34.89 -10.58 22.32
C TYR A 425 -34.01 -11.85 22.35
N SER A 426 -32.68 -11.76 22.33
CA SER A 426 -31.83 -12.96 22.43
C SER A 426 -31.31 -13.14 23.86
N PRO A 427 -31.78 -14.15 24.63
CA PRO A 427 -31.30 -14.43 25.98
C PRO A 427 -30.00 -15.26 25.99
N VAL A 428 -29.45 -15.56 24.81
CA VAL A 428 -28.23 -16.34 24.61
C VAL A 428 -27.22 -15.43 23.92
N GLU A 429 -26.22 -15.00 24.70
CA GLU A 429 -24.94 -14.38 24.33
C GLU A 429 -24.96 -13.24 23.28
N GLN A 430 -24.81 -12.00 23.77
CA GLN A 430 -24.02 -10.88 23.20
C GLN A 430 -23.98 -10.62 21.67
N ASP A 431 -25.01 -10.99 20.90
CA ASP A 431 -25.07 -10.68 19.47
C ASP A 431 -25.18 -9.17 19.23
N SER A 432 -24.03 -8.51 19.03
CA SER A 432 -23.93 -7.13 18.54
C SER A 432 -23.94 -7.14 17.01
N PHE A 433 -24.76 -6.25 16.44
CA PHE A 433 -24.90 -6.07 15.01
C PHE A 433 -24.39 -4.70 14.62
N CYS A 434 -23.58 -4.67 13.57
CA CYS A 434 -23.21 -3.42 12.92
C CYS A 434 -24.40 -2.94 12.08
N ILE A 435 -24.81 -1.70 12.28
CA ILE A 435 -25.86 -1.02 11.51
C ILE A 435 -25.30 0.26 10.90
N CYS A 436 -25.50 0.43 9.59
CA CYS A 436 -25.12 1.63 8.84
C CYS A 436 -26.35 2.33 8.27
N GLY A 437 -26.29 3.64 8.07
CA GLY A 437 -27.31 4.36 7.31
C GLY A 437 -27.08 5.86 7.27
N ASN A 438 -27.87 6.55 6.44
CA ASN A 438 -27.69 7.98 6.17
C ASN A 438 -28.65 8.88 6.95
N GLN A 439 -29.53 8.28 7.76
CA GLN A 439 -30.53 9.02 8.53
C GLN A 439 -30.67 8.43 9.93
N LEU A 440 -30.70 9.29 10.93
CA LEU A 440 -31.16 8.90 12.27
C LEU A 440 -32.68 8.73 12.24
N ASN A 441 -33.20 7.77 13.00
CA ASN A 441 -34.64 7.61 13.14
C ASN A 441 -35.25 8.90 13.75
N PRO A 442 -36.21 9.58 13.10
CA PRO A 442 -36.76 10.84 13.64
C PRO A 442 -37.41 10.71 15.02
N SER A 443 -37.86 9.49 15.39
CA SER A 443 -38.53 9.22 16.66
C SER A 443 -37.57 8.98 17.83
N ILE A 444 -36.28 8.73 17.56
CA ILE A 444 -35.31 8.40 18.62
C ILE A 444 -34.82 9.63 19.36
N LYS A 445 -34.62 9.47 20.67
CA LYS A 445 -34.19 10.57 21.56
C LYS A 445 -32.73 10.36 21.98
N LYS A 446 -31.93 11.42 21.84
CA LYS A 446 -30.59 11.52 22.42
C LYS A 446 -30.70 11.58 23.95
N LEU A 447 -30.00 10.71 24.66
CA LEU A 447 -29.94 10.70 26.12
C LEU A 447 -29.02 11.84 26.61
N LYS A 448 -29.44 12.57 27.65
CA LYS A 448 -28.68 13.73 28.16
C LYS A 448 -27.51 13.28 29.07
N GLY A 449 -26.34 13.89 28.87
CA GLY A 449 -25.25 13.89 29.86
C GLY A 449 -24.02 13.01 29.57
N GLU A 450 -23.85 12.48 28.35
CA GLU A 450 -22.79 11.50 28.07
C GLU A 450 -22.02 11.89 26.80
N LYS A 451 -20.81 12.43 26.99
CA LYS A 451 -19.81 12.64 25.93
C LYS A 451 -18.63 11.67 26.04
N GLU A 452 -18.63 10.74 26.99
CA GLU A 452 -17.46 9.89 27.24
C GLU A 452 -17.76 8.40 27.04
N SER A 453 -16.80 7.81 26.33
CA SER A 453 -16.58 6.41 26.00
C SER A 453 -16.67 5.51 27.23
N ALA A 454 -16.86 4.21 27.00
CA ALA A 454 -16.85 3.18 28.02
C ALA A 454 -15.62 3.31 28.95
N ASP A 455 -15.86 3.72 30.20
CA ASP A 455 -14.91 3.50 31.30
C ASP A 455 -14.69 1.99 31.49
N GLU A 456 -13.65 1.60 32.24
CA GLU A 456 -13.30 0.22 32.64
C GLU A 456 -14.46 -0.60 33.29
N LYS A 457 -15.64 0.00 33.45
CA LYS A 457 -16.87 -0.57 34.04
C LYS A 457 -17.97 -0.94 33.04
N GLY A 458 -17.72 -0.86 31.73
CA GLY A 458 -18.67 -1.27 30.68
C GLY A 458 -19.50 -0.12 30.11
N ASP A 459 -20.17 -0.38 28.99
CA ASP A 459 -20.87 0.61 28.17
C ASP A 459 -22.09 1.23 28.91
N ILE A 460 -21.89 2.43 29.48
CA ILE A 460 -22.89 3.20 30.25
C ILE A 460 -24.17 3.42 29.42
N CYS A 461 -24.02 3.66 28.12
CA CYS A 461 -25.13 3.87 27.20
C CYS A 461 -26.02 2.62 27.10
N ARG A 462 -25.40 1.44 27.00
CA ARG A 462 -26.12 0.15 27.02
C ARG A 462 -26.83 -0.08 28.36
N GLY A 463 -26.20 0.29 29.48
CA GLY A 463 -26.81 0.17 30.82
C GLY A 463 -28.13 0.95 30.98
N LYS A 464 -28.35 1.98 30.16
CA LYS A 464 -29.58 2.79 30.13
C LYS A 464 -30.58 2.36 29.04
N GLY A 465 -30.31 1.27 28.33
CA GLY A 465 -31.09 0.82 27.18
C GLY A 465 -30.95 1.74 25.97
N GLY A 466 -29.77 2.35 25.81
CA GLY A 466 -29.39 3.14 24.66
C GLY A 466 -28.34 2.48 23.78
N THR A 467 -28.06 3.10 22.65
CA THR A 467 -27.03 2.72 21.68
C THR A 467 -26.19 3.93 21.30
N ASN A 468 -24.87 3.78 21.36
CA ASN A 468 -23.93 4.80 20.89
C ASN A 468 -23.98 4.87 19.36
N ILE A 469 -24.11 6.08 18.83
CA ILE A 469 -24.06 6.34 17.39
C ILE A 469 -22.77 7.08 17.07
N TYR A 470 -22.16 6.70 15.95
CA TYR A 470 -20.92 7.23 15.46
C TYR A 470 -21.10 7.78 14.05
N THR A 471 -20.20 8.68 13.65
CA THR A 471 -20.13 9.24 12.30
C THR A 471 -18.69 9.33 11.83
N THR A 472 -18.48 9.16 10.54
CA THR A 472 -17.23 9.46 9.84
C THR A 472 -17.28 10.84 9.18
N ASN A 473 -18.37 11.60 9.37
CA ASN A 473 -18.64 12.86 8.70
C ASN A 473 -18.68 14.03 9.71
N SER A 474 -17.75 14.97 9.54
CA SER A 474 -17.58 16.09 10.47
C SER A 474 -18.75 17.06 10.48
N LYS A 475 -19.61 17.08 9.46
CA LYS A 475 -20.80 17.95 9.41
C LYS A 475 -21.82 17.64 10.51
N TYR A 476 -21.77 16.45 11.11
CA TYR A 476 -22.64 16.03 12.21
C TYR A 476 -22.00 16.18 13.59
N ILE A 477 -20.75 16.63 13.66
CA ILE A 477 -20.09 16.93 14.92
C ILE A 477 -20.57 18.31 15.37
N GLU A 478 -21.33 18.34 16.46
CA GLU A 478 -21.72 19.60 17.10
C GLU A 478 -20.46 20.43 17.41
N SER A 479 -20.41 21.67 16.90
CA SER A 479 -19.30 22.59 17.23
C SER A 479 -19.29 22.83 18.75
N PRO A 480 -18.12 22.78 19.40
CA PRO A 480 -17.99 22.83 20.85
C PRO A 480 -18.55 24.10 21.49
#